data_AF-A0A7X8MNZ6-F1
#
_entry.id   AF-A0A7X8MNZ6-F1
#
_cell.length_a   1.000
_cell.length_b   1.000
_cell.length_c   1.000
_cell.angle_alpha   90.00
_cell.angle_beta   90.00
_cell.angle_gamma   90.00
#
_symmetry.space_group_name_H-M   'P 1'
#
loop_
_entity.id
_entity.type
_entity.pdbx_description
1 polymer ?
#
loop_
_entity_poly.entity_id
_entity_poly.type
_entity_poly.pdbx_seq_one_letter_code
_entity_poly.pdbx_strand_id
1 'polypeptide(L)'
;MRFMAGGRRTTEDNFVNQESYNEIECSYTVVPEKPEKEMVQLATYGQDSRGLRKSGRMISPKEERSRLLLELFLENQVMQARQVKEEVQYNDTPQPRESSYAGANHNTREIVLDIANFISQKGFVYSNEDVFNFYLALKTKPFLILTGISGTGKTKLAKLFAEAVGATVENGRFKMISVRPEWKDSSELFGYKNQNRVFVPGQLTSVIMEAIKLENRNKPYFVCLDDMNLAKVEDYLSHYLSLIESREFKGRDIITDRLFPENSLEEGFLYNNLYLPDNLYLIGTVNMDSEDNNLSRKVLDRANVIELSQVNLQQLNFSRYTTSSLEIENDFLKTRFLHITDAIEQDRTYVEYINEKIIAVNNILKKGNRAFGYRVRDEIIFYMLENKISGIIENENAAFDYAIMQKILPSIKGKDSKFKYVLIELYNLFNPTRQISAASNYADDAERFADYARYKKSARKIAEMLNR
;
A
#
# COMPACT_ATOMS: atom_id res chain seq x y z
N MET A 1 37.97 -71.72 12.06
CA MET A 1 37.07 -70.55 12.29
C MET A 1 36.78 -70.51 13.78
N ARG A 2 36.92 -69.44 14.56
CA ARG A 2 37.33 -68.06 14.36
C ARG A 2 37.61 -67.57 15.80
N PHE A 3 38.78 -67.00 16.08
CA PHE A 3 39.03 -66.26 17.32
C PHE A 3 38.97 -64.75 17.03
N MET A 4 38.15 -64.06 17.84
CA MET A 4 38.20 -62.69 18.36
C MET A 4 38.91 -61.55 17.57
N ALA A 5 38.14 -60.50 17.28
CA ALA A 5 38.50 -59.06 17.22
C ALA A 5 37.17 -58.30 17.01
N GLY A 6 36.88 -57.10 17.51
CA GLY A 6 37.57 -56.05 18.26
C GLY A 6 36.51 -54.95 18.52
N GLY A 7 36.75 -54.09 19.50
CA GLY A 7 35.77 -53.13 20.03
C GLY A 7 35.21 -52.11 19.04
N ARG A 8 33.94 -51.72 19.25
CA ARG A 8 33.32 -50.54 18.65
C ARG A 8 33.85 -49.30 19.37
N ARG A 9 34.55 -48.41 18.65
CA ARG A 9 34.77 -47.03 19.09
C ARG A 9 33.54 -46.21 18.70
N THR A 10 32.81 -45.72 19.69
CA THR A 10 31.84 -44.64 19.55
C THR A 10 32.59 -43.32 19.68
N THR A 11 32.63 -42.52 18.61
CA THR A 11 32.97 -41.10 18.70
C THR A 11 31.68 -40.33 18.95
N GLU A 12 31.44 -39.97 20.20
CA GLU A 12 30.39 -39.02 20.59
C GLU A 12 30.96 -37.61 20.45
N ASP A 13 30.62 -36.91 19.36
CA ASP A 13 30.83 -35.46 19.28
C ASP A 13 29.53 -34.79 19.73
N ASN A 14 29.49 -34.38 21.00
CA ASN A 14 28.40 -33.59 21.56
C ASN A 14 28.66 -32.10 21.26
N PHE A 15 27.87 -31.52 20.36
CA PHE A 15 27.79 -30.06 20.23
C PHE A 15 26.62 -29.56 21.10
N VAL A 16 26.97 -28.94 22.22
CA VAL A 16 26.03 -28.25 23.10
C VAL A 16 26.08 -26.77 22.76
N ASN A 17 25.00 -26.22 22.20
CA ASN A 17 24.86 -24.77 22.06
C ASN A 17 24.18 -24.23 23.32
N GLN A 18 24.97 -23.68 24.24
CA GLN A 18 24.51 -23.12 25.51
C GLN A 18 24.43 -21.59 25.38
N GLU A 19 23.30 -21.08 24.89
CA GLU A 19 22.81 -19.78 25.29
C GLU A 19 21.37 -19.92 25.79
N SER A 20 21.20 -19.53 27.05
CA SER A 20 20.05 -19.78 27.93
C SER A 20 18.74 -19.20 27.40
N TYR A 21 17.73 -20.04 27.18
CA TYR A 21 16.32 -19.89 27.61
C TYR A 21 15.52 -21.16 27.22
N ASN A 22 15.13 -21.97 28.23
CA ASN A 22 14.21 -23.14 28.21
C ASN A 22 14.41 -24.21 27.10
N GLU A 23 15.07 -25.29 27.52
CA GLU A 23 15.66 -26.41 26.77
C GLU A 23 14.71 -27.14 25.80
N ILE A 24 15.06 -27.12 24.51
CA ILE A 24 14.73 -28.18 23.56
C ILE A 24 16.00 -29.01 23.39
N GLU A 25 16.03 -30.21 23.97
CA GLU A 25 17.12 -31.16 23.72
C GLU A 25 16.91 -31.86 22.36
N CYS A 26 17.76 -31.50 21.41
CA CYS A 26 17.90 -32.22 20.15
C CYS A 26 19.14 -33.12 20.24
N SER A 27 18.92 -34.43 20.26
CA SER A 27 20.01 -35.41 20.14
C SER A 27 19.90 -36.12 18.79
N TYR A 28 21.04 -36.42 18.17
CA TYR A 28 21.09 -37.31 17.01
C TYR A 28 22.06 -38.46 17.27
N THR A 29 21.74 -39.62 16.71
CA THR A 29 22.61 -40.80 16.77
C THR A 29 22.94 -41.22 15.35
N VAL A 30 24.23 -41.29 15.03
CA VAL A 30 24.70 -41.83 13.74
C VAL A 30 24.92 -43.32 13.91
N VAL A 31 24.10 -44.13 13.24
CA VAL A 31 24.24 -45.59 13.25
C VAL A 31 24.91 -46.03 11.95
N PRO A 32 26.11 -46.64 11.99
CA PRO A 32 26.75 -47.11 10.78
C PRO A 32 26.14 -48.45 10.35
N GLU A 33 25.45 -48.49 9.20
CA GLU A 33 25.09 -49.73 8.52
C GLU A 33 25.83 -49.84 7.17
N LYS A 34 27.03 -50.43 7.23
CA LYS A 34 27.89 -50.79 6.08
C LYS A 34 28.39 -49.59 5.23
N PRO A 35 29.48 -49.76 4.45
CA PRO A 35 30.41 -48.67 4.08
C PRO A 35 29.90 -47.59 3.13
N GLU A 36 28.62 -47.58 2.73
CA GLU A 36 28.11 -46.67 1.70
C GLU A 36 26.79 -45.95 2.08
N LYS A 37 26.31 -46.07 3.32
CA LYS A 37 25.13 -45.33 3.81
C LYS A 37 25.31 -44.94 5.27
N GLU A 38 25.66 -43.69 5.53
CA GLU A 38 25.53 -43.10 6.87
C GLU A 38 24.10 -42.56 7.04
N MET A 39 23.45 -42.93 8.15
CA MET A 39 22.10 -42.49 8.51
C MET A 39 22.15 -41.63 9.77
N VAL A 40 21.44 -40.50 9.75
CA VAL A 40 21.25 -39.63 10.91
C VAL A 40 19.82 -39.80 11.41
N GLN A 41 19.66 -40.29 12.64
CA GLN A 41 18.35 -40.37 13.30
C GLN A 41 18.24 -39.22 14.31
N LEU A 42 17.26 -38.34 14.10
CA LEU A 42 16.97 -37.19 14.98
C LEU A 42 15.86 -37.57 15.98
N ALA A 43 16.11 -37.36 17.26
CA ALA A 43 15.10 -37.48 18.32
C ALA A 43 14.98 -36.13 19.05
N THR A 44 13.77 -35.56 19.02
CA THR A 44 13.41 -34.34 19.75
C THR A 44 12.61 -34.72 20.99
N TYR A 45 13.06 -34.30 22.17
CA TYR A 45 12.31 -34.47 23.42
C TYR A 45 11.67 -33.13 23.83
N GLY A 46 10.37 -33.15 24.11
CA GLY A 46 9.63 -32.02 24.67
C GLY A 46 8.66 -32.51 25.74
N GLN A 47 8.60 -31.84 26.88
CA GLN A 47 7.57 -32.06 27.89
C GLN A 47 6.32 -31.25 27.51
N ASP A 48 5.23 -31.92 27.11
CA ASP A 48 3.96 -31.81 27.84
C ASP A 48 2.95 -32.92 27.44
N SER A 49 2.10 -33.23 28.41
CA SER A 49 0.98 -34.14 28.48
C SER A 49 -0.04 -34.03 27.33
N ARG A 50 0.22 -34.72 26.21
CA ARG A 50 -0.77 -35.50 25.41
C ARG A 50 -0.16 -36.02 24.08
N GLY A 51 0.19 -37.30 24.04
CA GLY A 51 0.27 -38.16 22.83
C GLY A 51 1.31 -37.80 21.75
N LEU A 52 2.51 -38.36 21.84
CA LEU A 52 3.55 -38.28 20.79
C LEU A 52 3.16 -39.03 19.50
N ARG A 53 3.33 -38.38 18.33
CA ARG A 53 3.55 -39.05 17.04
C ARG A 53 5.03 -38.93 16.65
N LYS A 54 5.71 -40.06 16.43
CA LYS A 54 7.05 -40.12 15.82
C LYS A 54 6.96 -39.73 14.34
N SER A 55 7.67 -38.68 13.92
CA SER A 55 8.00 -38.49 12.50
C SER A 55 9.52 -38.44 12.34
N GLY A 56 10.13 -39.56 11.92
CA GLY A 56 11.51 -39.59 11.44
C GLY A 56 11.55 -39.31 9.94
N ARG A 57 12.46 -38.46 9.47
CA ARG A 57 12.73 -38.25 8.04
C ARG A 57 14.18 -38.63 7.73
N MET A 58 14.38 -39.36 6.62
CA MET A 58 15.68 -39.84 6.16
C MET A 58 16.36 -38.80 5.25
N ILE A 59 17.65 -38.54 5.46
CA ILE A 59 18.46 -37.67 4.60
C ILE A 59 19.78 -38.40 4.28
N SER A 60 20.16 -38.42 3.00
CA SER A 60 21.39 -39.05 2.46
C SER A 60 22.51 -38.01 2.34
N PRO A 61 23.76 -38.26 2.77
CA PRO A 61 24.82 -37.26 2.77
C PRO A 61 25.65 -37.28 1.47
N LYS A 62 25.70 -36.14 0.77
CA LYS A 62 26.85 -35.76 -0.07
C LYS A 62 27.11 -34.26 0.10
N GLU A 63 28.28 -33.98 0.70
CA GLU A 63 29.00 -32.69 0.77
C GLU A 63 28.33 -31.53 1.53
N GLU A 64 29.17 -30.57 1.97
CA GLU A 64 28.94 -29.46 2.93
C GLU A 64 27.56 -28.77 2.92
N ARG A 65 26.82 -28.82 1.80
CA ARG A 65 25.42 -28.39 1.70
C ARG A 65 24.49 -29.07 2.72
N SER A 66 24.74 -30.32 3.11
CA SER A 66 23.88 -31.03 4.06
C SER A 66 23.90 -30.44 5.47
N ARG A 67 25.03 -29.85 5.90
CA ARG A 67 25.12 -29.16 7.21
C ARG A 67 24.37 -27.84 7.20
N LEU A 68 24.51 -27.04 6.15
CA LEU A 68 23.79 -25.78 5.98
C LEU A 68 22.27 -26.02 5.88
N LEU A 69 21.84 -27.08 5.20
CA LEU A 69 20.43 -27.48 5.13
C LEU A 69 19.88 -27.94 6.50
N LEU A 70 20.72 -28.57 7.33
CA LEU A 70 20.36 -28.95 8.70
C LEU A 70 20.27 -27.73 9.62
N GLU A 71 21.21 -26.77 9.52
CA GLU A 71 21.15 -25.49 10.25
C GLU A 71 19.92 -24.67 9.85
N LEU A 72 19.67 -24.49 8.55
CA LEU A 72 18.50 -23.78 8.04
C LEU A 72 17.18 -24.47 8.44
N PHE A 73 17.16 -25.80 8.49
CA PHE A 73 15.99 -26.55 8.94
C PHE A 73 15.75 -26.39 10.45
N LEU A 74 16.81 -26.41 11.26
CA LEU A 74 16.74 -26.17 12.69
C LEU A 74 16.30 -24.73 12.99
N GLU A 75 16.84 -23.73 12.30
CA GLU A 75 16.41 -22.33 12.41
C GLU A 75 14.93 -22.18 12.06
N ASN A 76 14.46 -22.85 11.00
CA ASN A 76 13.06 -22.79 10.59
C ASN A 76 12.12 -23.46 11.60
N GLN A 77 12.51 -24.60 12.20
CA GLN A 77 11.75 -25.25 13.28
C GLN A 77 11.67 -24.37 14.53
N VAL A 78 12.77 -23.71 14.91
CA VAL A 78 12.79 -22.74 16.03
C VAL A 78 11.90 -21.53 15.73
N MET A 79 11.90 -21.02 14.50
CA MET A 79 11.03 -19.93 14.07
C MET A 79 9.54 -20.30 14.09
N GLN A 80 9.20 -21.53 13.68
CA GLN A 80 7.83 -22.05 13.77
C GLN A 80 7.39 -22.23 15.23
N ALA A 81 8.26 -22.72 16.11
CA ALA A 81 7.97 -22.81 17.55
C ALA A 81 7.77 -21.44 18.21
N ARG A 82 8.45 -20.39 17.72
CA ARG A 82 8.23 -18.99 18.15
C ARG A 82 6.86 -18.46 17.70
N GLN A 83 6.45 -18.70 16.45
CA GLN A 83 5.14 -18.30 15.95
C GLN A 83 3.97 -18.93 16.73
N VAL A 84 4.08 -20.22 17.05
CA VAL A 84 3.03 -20.92 17.81
C VAL A 84 2.95 -20.39 19.26
N LYS A 85 4.06 -19.96 19.86
CA LYS A 85 4.04 -19.33 21.20
C LYS A 85 3.45 -17.92 21.20
N GLU A 86 3.72 -17.12 20.17
CA GLU A 86 3.09 -15.79 20.01
C GLU A 86 1.58 -15.91 19.79
N GLU A 87 1.10 -16.94 19.06
CA GLU A 87 -0.33 -17.21 18.90
C GLU A 87 -1.02 -17.69 20.21
N VAL A 88 -0.30 -18.43 21.06
CA VAL A 88 -0.86 -18.92 22.35
C VAL A 88 -0.89 -17.82 23.42
N GLN A 89 -0.02 -16.82 23.36
CA GLN A 89 0.00 -15.71 24.31
C GLN A 89 -1.09 -14.65 24.03
N TYR A 90 -1.74 -14.71 22.86
CA TYR A 90 -2.81 -13.78 22.43
C TYR A 90 -4.23 -14.32 22.62
N ASN A 91 -4.41 -15.54 23.11
CA ASN A 91 -5.72 -16.08 23.43
C ASN A 91 -5.97 -16.08 24.94
N ASP A 92 -6.27 -14.89 25.47
CA ASP A 92 -7.11 -14.78 26.67
C ASP A 92 -8.05 -13.57 26.55
N THR A 93 -9.32 -13.88 26.34
CA THR A 93 -10.54 -13.03 26.40
C THR A 93 -10.66 -11.82 25.46
N PRO A 94 -11.77 -11.74 24.67
CA PRO A 94 -12.10 -10.52 23.93
C PRO A 94 -12.46 -9.42 24.93
N GLN A 95 -11.55 -8.46 25.13
CA GLN A 95 -11.90 -7.23 25.81
C GLN A 95 -12.87 -6.43 24.94
N PRO A 96 -13.92 -5.81 25.53
CA PRO A 96 -14.78 -4.90 24.80
C PRO A 96 -13.92 -3.80 24.19
N ARG A 97 -14.21 -3.43 22.93
CA ARG A 97 -13.66 -2.21 22.33
C ARG A 97 -14.18 -1.02 23.12
N GLU A 98 -13.46 -0.64 24.17
CA GLU A 98 -13.76 0.57 24.92
C GLU A 98 -13.46 1.79 24.04
N SER A 99 -14.57 2.36 23.62
CA SER A 99 -14.73 3.63 22.96
C SER A 99 -14.39 4.79 23.90
N SER A 100 -13.32 5.53 23.58
CA SER A 100 -13.19 6.95 23.94
C SER A 100 -12.12 7.64 23.09
N TYR A 101 -12.35 7.81 21.78
CA TYR A 101 -11.56 8.75 20.98
C TYR A 101 -12.32 10.08 20.87
N ALA A 102 -12.34 10.81 21.97
CA ALA A 102 -12.71 12.22 21.99
C ALA A 102 -11.42 13.05 22.01
N GLY A 103 -11.00 13.50 20.83
CA GLY A 103 -9.87 14.41 20.66
C GLY A 103 -9.22 14.19 19.29
N ALA A 104 -9.24 15.22 18.44
CA ALA A 104 -8.38 15.25 17.26
C ALA A 104 -6.94 14.98 17.71
N ASN A 105 -6.23 14.05 17.07
CA ASN A 105 -4.79 13.90 17.28
C ASN A 105 -4.10 15.14 16.69
N HIS A 106 -4.03 16.24 17.47
CA HIS A 106 -3.35 17.48 17.09
C HIS A 106 -1.92 17.22 16.55
N ASN A 107 -1.28 16.15 17.04
CA ASN A 107 0.01 15.65 16.56
C ASN A 107 0.02 15.30 15.04
N THR A 108 -1.03 14.66 14.50
CA THR A 108 -1.01 14.26 13.08
C THR A 108 -0.98 15.48 12.17
N ARG A 109 -1.81 16.48 12.45
CA ARG A 109 -1.84 17.74 11.67
C ARG A 109 -0.52 18.47 11.75
N GLU A 110 0.09 18.56 12.93
CA GLU A 110 1.40 19.17 13.12
C GLU A 110 2.48 18.45 12.32
N ILE A 111 2.52 17.12 12.35
CA ILE A 111 3.46 16.33 11.54
C ILE A 111 3.29 16.61 10.04
N VAL A 112 2.05 16.63 9.52
CA VAL A 112 1.84 16.90 8.08
C VAL A 112 2.16 18.36 7.73
N LEU A 113 1.94 19.31 8.65
CA LEU A 113 2.39 20.69 8.50
C LEU A 113 3.92 20.77 8.43
N ASP A 114 4.64 20.00 9.25
CA ASP A 114 6.10 19.93 9.21
C ASP A 114 6.60 19.32 7.89
N ILE A 115 5.90 18.31 7.35
CA ILE A 115 6.16 17.77 6.00
C ILE A 115 5.96 18.87 4.95
N ALA A 116 4.86 19.64 5.03
CA ALA A 116 4.61 20.74 4.10
C ALA A 116 5.69 21.84 4.19
N ASN A 117 6.14 22.17 5.41
CA ASN A 117 7.23 23.10 5.67
C ASN A 117 8.55 22.60 5.08
N PHE A 118 8.88 21.31 5.26
CA PHE A 118 10.06 20.68 4.66
C PHE A 118 10.05 20.79 3.13
N ILE A 119 8.92 20.49 2.49
CA ILE A 119 8.77 20.60 1.03
C ILE A 119 8.95 22.05 0.59
N SER A 120 8.37 23.01 1.31
CA SER A 120 8.49 24.44 1.01
C SER A 120 9.94 24.93 1.11
N GLN A 121 10.69 24.50 2.12
CA GLN A 121 12.11 24.86 2.29
C GLN A 121 12.99 24.39 1.14
N LYS A 122 12.62 23.29 0.47
CA LYS A 122 13.32 22.78 -0.72
C LYS A 122 13.01 23.60 -1.99
N GLY A 123 12.26 24.69 -1.88
CA GLY A 123 11.96 25.61 -2.98
C GLY A 123 10.75 25.21 -3.81
N PHE A 124 9.89 24.32 -3.31
CA PHE A 124 8.69 23.88 -4.02
C PHE A 124 7.44 24.53 -3.45
N VAL A 125 6.56 24.98 -4.35
CA VAL A 125 5.33 25.68 -4.00
C VAL A 125 4.15 24.71 -4.06
N TYR A 126 3.72 24.23 -2.89
CA TYR A 126 2.46 23.51 -2.71
C TYR A 126 1.68 24.17 -1.58
N SER A 127 0.36 24.22 -1.68
CA SER A 127 -0.45 24.66 -0.54
C SER A 127 -0.44 23.59 0.55
N ASN A 128 -0.58 24.00 1.81
CA ASN A 128 -0.68 23.05 2.92
C ASN A 128 -1.83 22.06 2.69
N GLU A 129 -2.97 22.53 2.16
CA GLU A 129 -4.10 21.66 1.83
C GLU A 129 -3.77 20.60 0.77
N ASP A 130 -2.88 20.87 -0.18
CA ASP A 130 -2.47 19.87 -1.18
C ASP A 130 -1.62 18.76 -0.55
N VAL A 131 -0.72 19.11 0.39
CA VAL A 131 0.08 18.14 1.15
C VAL A 131 -0.81 17.35 2.12
N PHE A 132 -1.78 18.02 2.75
CA PHE A 132 -2.80 17.38 3.59
C PHE A 132 -3.62 16.38 2.80
N ASN A 133 -4.11 16.78 1.63
CA ASN A 133 -4.85 15.91 0.74
C ASN A 133 -4.00 14.73 0.26
N PHE A 134 -2.73 14.97 -0.08
CA PHE A 134 -1.77 13.93 -0.47
C PHE A 134 -1.58 12.89 0.64
N TYR A 135 -1.41 13.33 1.90
CA TYR A 135 -1.32 12.44 3.06
C TYR A 135 -2.60 11.61 3.23
N LEU A 136 -3.77 12.26 3.25
CA LEU A 136 -5.05 11.57 3.43
C LEU A 136 -5.33 10.55 2.31
N ALA A 137 -4.95 10.88 1.08
CA ALA A 137 -5.07 9.99 -0.06
C ALA A 137 -4.21 8.73 0.10
N LEU A 138 -2.93 8.88 0.49
CA LEU A 138 -2.05 7.74 0.76
C LEU A 138 -2.53 6.91 1.96
N LYS A 139 -3.01 7.59 3.01
CA LYS A 139 -3.53 6.92 4.21
C LYS A 139 -4.75 6.07 3.90
N THR A 140 -5.63 6.56 3.03
CA THR A 140 -6.84 5.84 2.62
C THR A 140 -6.52 4.63 1.75
N LYS A 141 -5.58 4.77 0.80
CA LYS A 141 -5.19 3.70 -0.11
C LYS A 141 -3.74 3.88 -0.54
N PRO A 142 -2.89 2.83 -0.48
CA PRO A 142 -1.47 2.92 -0.80
C PRO A 142 -1.20 2.95 -2.32
N PHE A 143 -2.15 3.48 -3.10
CA PHE A 143 -2.00 3.71 -4.53
C PHE A 143 -2.58 5.08 -4.91
N LEU A 144 -1.68 5.99 -5.26
CA LEU A 144 -1.98 7.38 -5.61
C LEU A 144 -1.49 7.69 -7.03
N ILE A 145 -2.26 8.45 -7.79
CA ILE A 145 -1.88 8.96 -9.10
C ILE A 145 -1.85 10.48 -9.03
N LEU A 146 -0.73 11.06 -9.43
CA LEU A 146 -0.56 12.49 -9.63
C LEU A 146 -0.72 12.82 -11.10
N THR A 147 -1.58 13.76 -11.41
CA THR A 147 -1.89 14.20 -12.77
C THR A 147 -1.69 15.70 -12.89
N GLY A 148 -1.42 16.18 -14.11
CA GLY A 148 -1.26 17.60 -14.38
C GLY A 148 -0.31 17.84 -15.55
N ILE A 149 -0.16 19.12 -15.92
CA ILE A 149 0.73 19.56 -17.00
C ILE A 149 2.18 19.19 -16.68
N SER A 150 3.00 19.00 -17.70
CA SER A 150 4.45 18.83 -17.49
C SER A 150 5.05 20.00 -16.69
N GLY A 151 6.00 19.69 -15.80
CA GLY A 151 6.69 20.71 -15.00
C GLY A 151 5.97 21.19 -13.72
N THR A 152 4.78 20.68 -13.39
CA THR A 152 4.07 21.02 -12.14
C THR A 152 4.65 20.35 -10.87
N GLY A 153 5.76 19.62 -11.01
CA GLY A 153 6.48 19.02 -9.89
C GLY A 153 5.87 17.72 -9.34
N LYS A 154 4.98 17.03 -10.08
CA LYS A 154 4.37 15.74 -9.66
C LYS A 154 5.38 14.75 -9.05
N THR A 155 6.42 14.41 -9.80
CA THR A 155 7.48 13.49 -9.37
C THR A 155 8.27 14.04 -8.18
N LYS A 156 8.41 15.36 -8.08
CA LYS A 156 9.07 16.02 -6.95
C LYS A 156 8.23 16.00 -5.68
N LEU A 157 6.91 16.19 -5.75
CA LEU A 157 6.02 16.06 -4.61
C LEU A 157 6.14 14.65 -3.99
N ALA A 158 6.06 13.61 -4.82
CA ALA A 158 6.23 12.22 -4.37
C ALA A 158 7.58 11.98 -3.68
N LYS A 159 8.67 12.45 -4.30
CA LYS A 159 10.03 12.31 -3.76
C LYS A 159 10.22 13.10 -2.46
N LEU A 160 9.81 14.36 -2.42
CA LEU A 160 10.01 15.23 -1.26
C LEU A 160 9.14 14.82 -0.08
N PHE A 161 7.92 14.31 -0.32
CA PHE A 161 7.09 13.74 0.72
C PHE A 161 7.75 12.49 1.32
N ALA A 162 8.26 11.58 0.49
CA ALA A 162 9.00 10.41 0.95
C ALA A 162 10.23 10.81 1.77
N GLU A 163 11.04 11.76 1.28
CA GLU A 163 12.20 12.28 2.00
C GLU A 163 11.83 12.93 3.34
N ALA A 164 10.72 13.68 3.39
CA ALA A 164 10.23 14.31 4.60
C ALA A 164 9.85 13.30 5.70
N VAL A 165 9.44 12.09 5.31
CA VAL A 165 9.11 10.98 6.23
C VAL A 165 10.27 9.99 6.42
N GLY A 166 11.48 10.36 5.97
CA GLY A 166 12.72 9.60 6.15
C GLY A 166 12.99 8.57 5.05
N ALA A 167 12.07 8.37 4.10
CA ALA A 167 12.25 7.43 3.00
C ALA A 167 13.03 8.08 1.85
N THR A 168 14.29 7.68 1.63
CA THR A 168 15.18 8.31 0.64
C THR A 168 15.69 7.33 -0.39
N VAL A 169 16.36 7.84 -1.43
CA VAL A 169 17.02 6.99 -2.43
C VAL A 169 18.22 6.29 -1.80
N GLU A 170 18.96 7.00 -0.94
CA GLU A 170 20.21 6.55 -0.33
C GLU A 170 19.99 5.38 0.63
N ASN A 171 18.88 5.38 1.38
CA ASN A 171 18.51 4.26 2.25
C ASN A 171 17.64 3.20 1.56
N GLY A 172 17.41 3.35 0.25
CA GLY A 172 16.64 2.39 -0.57
C GLY A 172 15.13 2.38 -0.31
N ARG A 173 14.60 3.27 0.53
CA ARG A 173 13.15 3.34 0.83
C ARG A 173 12.35 4.14 -0.21
N PHE A 174 13.00 4.89 -1.09
CA PHE A 174 12.35 5.52 -2.24
C PHE A 174 12.96 5.01 -3.55
N LYS A 175 12.12 4.44 -4.44
CA LYS A 175 12.53 3.97 -5.77
C LYS A 175 11.72 4.66 -6.85
N MET A 176 12.40 5.35 -7.77
CA MET A 176 11.78 5.84 -9.01
C MET A 176 11.95 4.79 -10.11
N ILE A 177 10.86 4.53 -10.84
CA ILE A 177 10.77 3.58 -11.95
C ILE A 177 10.19 4.32 -13.15
N SER A 178 10.98 4.52 -14.20
CA SER A 178 10.51 5.11 -15.45
C SER A 178 9.79 4.07 -16.28
N VAL A 179 8.50 4.28 -16.55
CA VAL A 179 7.70 3.39 -17.40
C VAL A 179 8.13 3.57 -18.86
N ARG A 180 8.18 2.47 -19.61
CA ARG A 180 8.54 2.51 -21.02
C ARG A 180 7.35 2.10 -21.90
N PRO A 181 7.21 2.67 -23.11
CA PRO A 181 6.09 2.35 -24.01
C PRO A 181 5.98 0.87 -24.39
N GLU A 182 7.09 0.11 -24.33
CA GLU A 182 7.13 -1.30 -24.70
C GLU A 182 6.57 -2.24 -23.63
N TRP A 183 6.22 -1.72 -22.44
CA TRP A 183 5.66 -2.52 -21.35
C TRP A 183 4.28 -3.06 -21.73
N LYS A 184 4.17 -4.39 -21.82
CA LYS A 184 2.93 -5.09 -22.22
C LYS A 184 2.33 -5.95 -21.12
N ASP A 185 3.10 -6.28 -20.10
CA ASP A 185 2.70 -7.15 -19.01
C ASP A 185 3.46 -6.79 -17.72
N SER A 186 3.20 -7.53 -16.66
CA SER A 186 3.71 -7.27 -15.32
C SER A 186 5.17 -7.70 -15.09
N SER A 187 5.87 -8.21 -16.11
CA SER A 187 7.21 -8.79 -15.97
C SER A 187 8.26 -7.79 -15.50
N GLU A 188 8.19 -6.53 -15.94
CA GLU A 188 9.17 -5.49 -15.55
C GLU A 188 9.05 -5.09 -14.07
N LEU A 189 7.82 -5.12 -13.54
CA LEU A 189 7.56 -4.82 -12.13
C LEU A 189 7.77 -6.04 -11.24
N PHE A 190 7.21 -7.18 -11.61
CA PHE A 190 7.15 -8.35 -10.75
C PHE A 190 8.23 -9.39 -11.05
N GLY A 191 8.72 -9.45 -12.29
CA GLY A 191 9.75 -10.39 -12.71
C GLY A 191 9.22 -11.47 -13.64
N TYR A 192 10.15 -12.26 -14.18
CA TYR A 192 9.87 -13.34 -15.13
C TYR A 192 10.86 -14.49 -14.94
N LYS A 193 10.53 -15.67 -15.48
CA LYS A 193 11.49 -16.77 -15.59
C LYS A 193 12.28 -16.64 -16.88
N ASN A 194 13.61 -16.67 -16.78
CA ASN A 194 14.46 -16.71 -17.95
C ASN A 194 14.43 -18.09 -18.62
N GLN A 195 15.17 -18.23 -19.72
CA GLN A 195 15.26 -19.49 -20.49
C GLN A 195 15.76 -20.68 -19.66
N ASN A 196 16.55 -20.42 -18.62
CA ASN A 196 17.07 -21.42 -17.69
C ASN A 196 16.10 -21.71 -16.53
N ARG A 197 14.84 -21.23 -16.61
CA ARG A 197 13.80 -21.34 -15.56
C ARG A 197 14.16 -20.65 -14.24
N VAL A 198 15.22 -19.85 -14.21
CA VAL A 198 15.59 -19.04 -13.05
C VAL A 198 14.71 -17.80 -13.03
N PHE A 199 14.11 -17.53 -11.88
CA PHE A 199 13.32 -16.33 -11.68
C PHE A 199 14.20 -15.10 -11.54
N VAL A 200 13.91 -14.08 -12.35
CA VAL A 200 14.55 -12.77 -12.31
C VAL A 200 13.53 -11.81 -11.69
N PRO A 201 13.77 -11.27 -10.47
CA PRO A 201 12.83 -10.38 -9.82
C PRO A 201 12.73 -9.06 -10.59
N GLY A 202 11.50 -8.56 -10.73
CA GLY A 202 11.25 -7.24 -11.28
C GLY A 202 11.62 -6.13 -10.29
N GLN A 203 11.49 -4.89 -10.76
CA GLN A 203 11.88 -3.71 -9.98
C GLN A 203 11.05 -3.55 -8.70
N LEU A 204 9.74 -3.84 -8.75
CA LEU A 204 8.85 -3.76 -7.60
C LEU A 204 9.05 -4.94 -6.64
N THR A 205 9.25 -6.15 -7.16
CA THR A 205 9.55 -7.34 -6.34
C THR A 205 10.80 -7.14 -5.49
N SER A 206 11.83 -6.48 -6.02
CA SER A 206 13.05 -6.19 -5.27
C SER A 206 12.80 -5.25 -4.08
N VAL A 207 11.94 -4.25 -4.25
CA VAL A 207 11.54 -3.34 -3.16
C VAL A 207 10.68 -4.08 -2.12
N ILE A 208 9.75 -4.93 -2.57
CA ILE A 208 8.90 -5.75 -1.69
C ILE A 208 9.73 -6.66 -0.79
N MET A 209 10.77 -7.30 -1.33
CA MET A 209 11.66 -8.15 -0.54
C MET A 209 12.34 -7.39 0.59
N GLU A 210 12.79 -6.17 0.34
CA GLU A 210 13.41 -5.32 1.36
C GLU A 210 12.41 -4.84 2.40
N ALA A 211 11.20 -4.47 1.96
CA ALA A 211 10.15 -3.93 2.81
C ALA A 211 9.54 -4.97 3.79
N ILE A 212 9.53 -6.26 3.43
CA ILE A 212 9.00 -7.35 4.27
C ILE A 212 9.94 -7.77 5.42
N LYS A 213 11.25 -7.46 5.30
CA LYS A 213 12.25 -7.80 6.33
C LYS A 213 11.82 -7.24 7.69
N LEU A 214 12.01 -8.03 8.75
CA LEU A 214 11.51 -7.71 10.09
C LEU A 214 11.93 -6.31 10.57
N GLU A 215 13.19 -5.94 10.31
CA GLU A 215 13.78 -4.63 10.64
C GLU A 215 13.23 -3.44 9.82
N ASN A 216 12.45 -3.70 8.78
CA ASN A 216 11.93 -2.70 7.85
C ASN A 216 10.40 -2.62 7.81
N ARG A 217 9.67 -3.55 8.45
CA ARG A 217 8.19 -3.59 8.43
C ARG A 217 7.53 -2.29 8.91
N ASN A 218 8.14 -1.62 9.89
CA ASN A 218 7.63 -0.36 10.42
C ASN A 218 8.15 0.88 9.68
N LYS A 219 8.89 0.72 8.57
CA LYS A 219 9.43 1.84 7.79
C LYS A 219 8.67 1.95 6.48
N PRO A 220 8.17 3.14 6.08
CA PRO A 220 7.46 3.29 4.82
C PRO A 220 8.42 3.21 3.62
N TYR A 221 8.00 2.50 2.58
CA TYR A 221 8.66 2.36 1.28
C TYR A 221 7.78 2.98 0.20
N PHE A 222 8.39 3.76 -0.67
CA PHE A 222 7.71 4.48 -1.74
C PHE A 222 8.28 4.06 -3.09
N VAL A 223 7.38 3.72 -4.01
CA VAL A 223 7.72 3.47 -5.41
C VAL A 223 7.01 4.50 -6.26
N CYS A 224 7.76 5.30 -7.02
CA CYS A 224 7.23 6.29 -7.93
C CYS A 224 7.35 5.80 -9.38
N LEU A 225 6.22 5.49 -10.02
CA LEU A 225 6.12 5.19 -11.45
C LEU A 225 6.07 6.51 -12.23
N ASP A 226 7.18 6.86 -12.87
CA ASP A 226 7.30 8.09 -13.65
C ASP A 226 6.71 7.90 -15.05
N ASP A 227 5.93 8.89 -15.50
CA ASP A 227 5.19 8.87 -16.77
C ASP A 227 4.44 7.55 -17.02
N MET A 228 3.64 7.15 -16.03
CA MET A 228 3.00 5.83 -15.99
C MET A 228 2.05 5.59 -17.18
N ASN A 229 1.53 6.65 -17.81
CA ASN A 229 0.66 6.54 -18.96
C ASN A 229 1.39 6.26 -20.28
N LEU A 230 2.72 6.19 -20.33
CA LEU A 230 3.45 5.83 -21.55
C LEU A 230 3.09 4.43 -22.06
N ALA A 231 2.72 3.52 -21.17
CA ALA A 231 2.16 2.22 -21.50
C ALA A 231 0.74 2.08 -20.94
N LYS A 232 0.01 1.07 -21.41
CA LYS A 232 -1.34 0.78 -20.94
C LYS A 232 -1.29 0.28 -19.49
N VAL A 233 -1.54 1.20 -18.55
CA VAL A 233 -1.42 0.98 -17.10
C VAL A 233 -2.10 -0.29 -16.62
N GLU A 234 -3.31 -0.57 -17.13
CA GLU A 234 -4.06 -1.75 -16.73
C GLU A 234 -3.43 -3.08 -17.15
N ASP A 235 -2.51 -3.11 -18.12
CA ASP A 235 -1.88 -4.33 -18.60
C ASP A 235 -0.65 -4.66 -17.73
N TYR A 236 0.29 -3.73 -17.60
CA TYR A 236 1.51 -3.97 -16.81
C TYR A 236 1.30 -3.90 -15.29
N LEU A 237 0.32 -3.11 -14.83
CA LEU A 237 0.00 -2.98 -13.39
C LEU A 237 -1.14 -3.91 -12.97
N SER A 238 -1.72 -4.70 -13.89
CA SER A 238 -2.82 -5.65 -13.64
C SER A 238 -2.66 -6.46 -12.35
N HIS A 239 -1.47 -7.01 -12.15
CA HIS A 239 -1.16 -7.86 -11.00
C HIS A 239 -1.21 -7.09 -9.68
N TYR A 240 -0.59 -5.91 -9.62
CA TYR A 240 -0.66 -5.03 -8.44
C TYR A 240 -2.11 -4.62 -8.13
N LEU A 241 -2.87 -4.24 -9.17
CA LEU A 241 -4.28 -3.86 -9.05
C LEU A 241 -5.19 -4.99 -8.56
N SER A 242 -4.79 -6.25 -8.77
CA SER A 242 -5.47 -7.41 -8.22
C SER A 242 -5.13 -7.62 -6.74
N LEU A 243 -3.84 -7.58 -6.39
CA LEU A 243 -3.36 -7.83 -5.03
C LEU A 243 -3.83 -6.78 -4.02
N ILE A 244 -3.89 -5.50 -4.40
CA ILE A 244 -4.38 -4.43 -3.50
C ILE A 244 -5.85 -4.62 -3.08
N GLU A 245 -6.62 -5.41 -3.84
CA GLU A 245 -8.03 -5.71 -3.59
C GLU A 245 -8.22 -6.91 -2.66
N SER A 246 -7.19 -7.74 -2.45
CA SER A 246 -7.21 -8.86 -1.49
C SER A 246 -6.55 -8.51 -0.16
N ARG A 247 -6.36 -7.22 0.13
CA ARG A 247 -5.87 -6.75 1.43
C ARG A 247 -6.84 -7.17 2.53
N GLU A 248 -6.30 -7.82 3.55
CA GLU A 248 -7.03 -8.20 4.75
C GLU A 248 -6.19 -7.92 6.00
N PHE A 249 -6.87 -7.71 7.13
CA PHE A 249 -6.22 -7.62 8.43
C PHE A 249 -5.86 -9.02 8.94
N LYS A 250 -4.58 -9.24 9.24
CA LYS A 250 -4.10 -10.41 9.98
C LYS A 250 -3.47 -9.94 11.28
N GLY A 251 -4.28 -9.90 12.34
CA GLY A 251 -3.90 -9.30 13.61
C GLY A 251 -3.72 -7.79 13.45
N ARG A 252 -2.50 -7.28 13.66
CA ARG A 252 -2.18 -5.86 13.44
C ARG A 252 -1.71 -5.56 12.03
N ASP A 253 -1.27 -6.56 11.27
CA ASP A 253 -0.67 -6.37 9.95
C ASP A 253 -1.74 -6.40 8.85
N ILE A 254 -1.47 -5.73 7.73
CA ILE A 254 -2.25 -5.91 6.51
C ILE A 254 -1.44 -6.76 5.53
N ILE A 255 -2.03 -7.87 5.09
CA ILE A 255 -1.44 -8.77 4.10
C ILE A 255 -2.33 -8.84 2.86
N THR A 256 -1.76 -9.26 1.74
CA THR A 256 -2.51 -9.59 0.53
C THR A 256 -2.39 -11.09 0.24
N ASP A 257 -3.12 -11.54 -0.77
CA ASP A 257 -2.77 -12.78 -1.46
C ASP A 257 -1.28 -12.79 -1.86
N ARG A 258 -0.75 -14.00 -2.05
CA ARG A 258 0.64 -14.17 -2.48
C ARG A 258 0.84 -13.57 -3.87
N LEU A 259 1.99 -12.90 -4.05
CA LEU A 259 2.45 -12.39 -5.34
C LEU A 259 2.54 -13.50 -6.37
N PHE A 260 2.94 -14.70 -5.98
CA PHE A 260 3.10 -15.81 -6.92
C PHE A 260 2.28 -17.00 -6.43
N PRO A 261 1.53 -17.68 -7.31
CA PRO A 261 0.77 -18.87 -6.94
C PRO A 261 1.67 -19.98 -6.38
N GLU A 262 1.11 -20.85 -5.53
CA GLU A 262 1.79 -22.07 -5.08
C GLU A 262 2.27 -22.89 -6.29
N ASN A 263 3.53 -23.33 -6.26
CA ASN A 263 4.22 -24.09 -7.32
C ASN A 263 4.58 -23.30 -8.60
N SER A 264 4.38 -21.98 -8.62
CA SER A 264 4.82 -21.16 -9.75
C SER A 264 6.34 -21.00 -9.82
N LEU A 265 7.04 -21.09 -8.68
CA LEU A 265 8.51 -21.12 -8.58
C LEU A 265 8.95 -22.44 -7.92
N GLU A 266 10.18 -22.87 -8.20
CA GLU A 266 10.72 -24.11 -7.64
C GLU A 266 10.76 -24.06 -6.09
N GLU A 267 10.55 -25.20 -5.43
CA GLU A 267 10.56 -25.31 -3.97
C GLU A 267 11.87 -24.75 -3.38
N GLY A 268 11.77 -23.89 -2.37
CA GLY A 268 12.92 -23.25 -1.72
C GLY A 268 13.31 -21.87 -2.26
N PHE A 269 12.63 -21.34 -3.29
CA PHE A 269 12.85 -19.96 -3.72
C PHE A 269 12.29 -18.95 -2.69
N LEU A 270 13.12 -17.95 -2.36
CA LEU A 270 12.81 -16.82 -1.46
C LEU A 270 11.52 -16.04 -1.80
N TYR A 271 11.01 -16.20 -3.03
CA TYR A 271 9.88 -15.43 -3.55
C TYR A 271 8.50 -16.11 -3.35
N ASN A 272 8.44 -17.39 -2.95
CA ASN A 272 7.18 -18.16 -2.93
C ASN A 272 6.13 -17.66 -1.93
N ASN A 273 6.55 -16.90 -0.91
CA ASN A 273 5.68 -16.40 0.16
C ASN A 273 5.60 -14.86 0.18
N LEU A 274 5.98 -14.19 -0.90
CA LEU A 274 5.87 -12.74 -0.98
C LEU A 274 4.40 -12.31 -1.09
N TYR A 275 4.06 -11.23 -0.40
CA TYR A 275 2.78 -10.51 -0.47
C TYR A 275 3.08 -9.01 -0.60
N LEU A 276 2.09 -8.16 -0.86
CA LEU A 276 2.30 -6.71 -0.79
C LEU A 276 2.29 -6.29 0.69
N PRO A 277 3.41 -5.79 1.23
CA PRO A 277 3.44 -5.37 2.62
C PRO A 277 2.70 -4.04 2.80
N ASP A 278 2.20 -3.80 4.00
CA ASP A 278 1.39 -2.62 4.33
C ASP A 278 2.18 -1.31 4.46
N ASN A 279 3.51 -1.39 4.36
CA ASN A 279 4.43 -0.28 4.32
C ASN A 279 4.86 0.12 2.92
N LEU A 280 4.28 -0.47 1.86
CA LEU A 280 4.59 -0.13 0.47
C LEU A 280 3.53 0.79 -0.14
N TYR A 281 3.95 1.98 -0.57
CA TYR A 281 3.12 2.99 -1.22
C TYR A 281 3.53 3.17 -2.68
N LEU A 282 2.58 3.00 -3.59
CA LEU A 282 2.81 3.20 -5.02
C LEU A 282 2.25 4.57 -5.45
N ILE A 283 3.08 5.38 -6.08
CA ILE A 283 2.70 6.68 -6.63
C ILE A 283 2.95 6.66 -8.13
N GLY A 284 1.94 6.92 -8.94
CA GLY A 284 2.10 7.08 -10.38
C GLY A 284 2.02 8.55 -10.79
N THR A 285 2.81 8.97 -11.77
CA THR A 285 2.69 10.31 -12.35
C THR A 285 2.21 10.21 -13.79
N VAL A 286 1.28 11.08 -14.18
CA VAL A 286 0.68 11.12 -15.51
C VAL A 286 0.75 12.53 -16.06
N ASN A 287 1.23 12.64 -17.29
CA ASN A 287 1.17 13.89 -18.05
C ASN A 287 -0.16 13.94 -18.80
N MET A 288 -0.93 14.99 -18.57
CA MET A 288 -2.24 15.18 -19.23
C MET A 288 -2.13 15.68 -20.67
N ASP A 289 -0.94 16.14 -21.10
CA ASP A 289 -0.72 16.77 -22.40
C ASP A 289 -0.57 15.76 -23.54
N SER A 290 -0.31 14.48 -23.23
CA SER A 290 -0.28 13.41 -24.22
C SER A 290 -1.68 12.84 -24.42
N GLU A 291 -2.22 12.92 -25.64
CA GLU A 291 -3.52 12.32 -26.00
C GLU A 291 -3.52 10.78 -25.90
N ASP A 292 -2.33 10.18 -25.80
CA ASP A 292 -2.12 8.74 -25.71
C ASP A 292 -2.34 8.19 -24.29
N ASN A 293 -3.08 7.08 -24.20
CA ASN A 293 -3.28 6.26 -23.00
C ASN A 293 -3.90 6.96 -21.79
N ASN A 294 -5.08 7.55 -22.01
CA ASN A 294 -5.98 7.93 -20.94
C ASN A 294 -6.19 6.78 -19.93
N LEU A 295 -6.08 7.08 -18.64
CA LEU A 295 -6.34 6.11 -17.57
C LEU A 295 -7.75 5.51 -17.68
N SER A 296 -7.83 4.19 -17.58
CA SER A 296 -9.11 3.47 -17.62
C SER A 296 -9.82 3.49 -16.27
N ARG A 297 -11.14 3.25 -16.28
CA ARG A 297 -11.94 3.12 -15.05
C ARG A 297 -11.39 2.01 -14.13
N LYS A 298 -10.83 0.93 -14.68
CA LYS A 298 -10.25 -0.16 -13.87
C LYS A 298 -9.12 0.32 -12.97
N VAL A 299 -8.32 1.27 -13.45
CA VAL A 299 -7.22 1.89 -12.70
C VAL A 299 -7.76 2.97 -11.77
N LEU A 300 -8.58 3.89 -12.29
CA LEU A 300 -9.14 5.02 -11.52
C LEU A 300 -9.97 4.56 -10.31
N ASP A 301 -10.72 3.46 -10.44
CA ASP A 301 -11.50 2.92 -9.32
C ASP A 301 -10.60 2.46 -8.16
N ARG A 302 -9.35 2.08 -8.43
CA ARG A 302 -8.40 1.51 -7.46
C ARG A 302 -7.33 2.50 -6.99
N ALA A 303 -7.33 3.72 -7.50
CA ALA A 303 -6.36 4.74 -7.13
C ALA A 303 -7.05 5.98 -6.58
N ASN A 304 -6.36 6.72 -5.71
CA ASN A 304 -6.65 8.12 -5.50
C ASN A 304 -5.99 8.94 -6.63
N VAL A 305 -6.64 9.99 -7.12
CA VAL A 305 -6.13 10.80 -8.24
C VAL A 305 -6.06 12.26 -7.84
N ILE A 306 -4.86 12.80 -7.67
CA ILE A 306 -4.66 14.21 -7.36
C ILE A 306 -4.24 14.94 -8.62
N GLU A 307 -5.01 15.96 -9.00
CA GLU A 307 -4.68 16.86 -10.10
C GLU A 307 -3.94 18.10 -9.56
N LEU A 308 -2.69 18.27 -9.99
CA LEU A 308 -1.86 19.43 -9.71
C LEU A 308 -1.99 20.42 -10.88
N SER A 309 -3.05 21.23 -10.85
CA SER A 309 -3.36 22.21 -11.92
C SER A 309 -2.92 23.64 -11.61
N GLN A 310 -2.78 24.01 -10.33
CA GLN A 310 -2.46 25.38 -9.94
C GLN A 310 -0.96 25.56 -9.74
N VAL A 311 -0.33 26.29 -10.66
CA VAL A 311 1.07 26.71 -10.53
C VAL A 311 1.10 28.16 -10.08
N ASN A 312 1.55 28.41 -8.86
CA ASN A 312 1.79 29.76 -8.37
C ASN A 312 3.23 30.20 -8.64
N LEU A 313 3.45 30.86 -9.78
CA LEU A 313 4.76 31.39 -10.17
C LEU A 313 5.18 32.66 -9.41
N GLN A 314 4.25 33.29 -8.67
CA GLN A 314 4.53 34.53 -7.94
C GLN A 314 5.21 34.26 -6.59
N GLN A 315 5.11 33.04 -6.06
CA GLN A 315 5.68 32.68 -4.78
C GLN A 315 7.19 32.43 -4.89
N LEU A 316 7.95 33.40 -4.40
CA LEU A 316 9.42 33.36 -4.30
C LEU A 316 9.94 33.37 -2.85
N ASN A 317 9.03 33.52 -1.89
CA ASN A 317 9.34 33.53 -0.46
C ASN A 317 9.24 32.11 0.09
N PHE A 318 10.39 31.44 0.18
CA PHE A 318 10.51 30.14 0.80
C PHE A 318 11.04 30.28 2.23
N SER A 319 10.52 29.46 3.13
CA SER A 319 11.00 29.41 4.51
C SER A 319 12.51 29.12 4.52
N ARG A 320 13.28 29.91 5.27
CA ARG A 320 14.74 29.74 5.44
C ARG A 320 15.08 28.92 6.69
N TYR A 321 14.09 28.50 7.46
CA TYR A 321 14.30 27.64 8.61
C TYR A 321 14.68 26.24 8.13
N THR A 322 15.61 25.58 8.82
CA THR A 322 16.03 24.22 8.48
C THR A 322 15.17 23.24 9.25
N THR A 323 14.18 22.61 8.60
CA THR A 323 13.49 21.44 9.15
C THR A 323 14.20 20.19 8.64
N SER A 324 14.59 19.32 9.57
CA SER A 324 15.13 18.00 9.21
C SER A 324 14.02 17.08 8.72
N SER A 325 14.36 16.08 7.92
CA SER A 325 13.45 14.95 7.67
C SER A 325 13.01 14.33 9.00
N LEU A 326 11.76 13.91 9.07
CA LEU A 326 11.20 13.18 10.19
C LEU A 326 11.39 11.69 9.93
N GLU A 327 11.89 10.94 10.92
CA GLU A 327 11.85 9.47 10.84
C GLU A 327 10.47 8.99 11.31
N ILE A 328 9.57 8.74 10.35
CA ILE A 328 8.18 8.38 10.63
C ILE A 328 7.98 6.88 10.43
N GLU A 329 7.32 6.26 11.40
CA GLU A 329 6.91 4.86 11.33
C GLU A 329 5.67 4.67 10.44
N ASN A 330 5.52 3.47 9.87
CA ASN A 330 4.46 3.15 8.92
C ASN A 330 3.04 3.33 9.49
N ASP A 331 2.84 3.16 10.80
CA ASP A 331 1.54 3.35 11.46
C ASP A 331 0.93 4.75 11.21
N PHE A 332 1.78 5.75 10.93
CA PHE A 332 1.33 7.09 10.54
C PHE A 332 0.58 7.11 9.21
N LEU A 333 1.03 6.32 8.23
CA LEU A 333 0.50 6.26 6.86
C LEU A 333 -0.42 5.06 6.63
N LYS A 334 -0.34 4.03 7.46
CA LYS A 334 -1.17 2.83 7.37
C LYS A 334 -2.66 3.19 7.49
N THR A 335 -3.47 2.56 6.63
CA THR A 335 -4.94 2.72 6.66
C THR A 335 -5.54 2.08 7.91
N ARG A 336 -6.58 2.71 8.47
CA ARG A 336 -7.39 2.12 9.55
C ARG A 336 -8.54 1.27 9.05
N PHE A 337 -8.90 1.40 7.77
CA PHE A 337 -10.11 0.80 7.21
C PHE A 337 -9.79 0.04 5.93
N LEU A 338 -10.30 -1.19 5.83
CA LEU A 338 -10.29 -1.99 4.60
C LEU A 338 -11.71 -2.29 4.12
N HIS A 339 -12.65 -2.43 5.05
CA HIS A 339 -14.06 -2.72 4.78
C HIS A 339 -14.98 -1.65 5.35
N ILE A 340 -16.15 -1.51 4.72
CA ILE A 340 -17.18 -0.56 5.19
C ILE A 340 -17.67 -0.87 6.60
N THR A 341 -17.59 -2.13 7.04
CA THR A 341 -17.90 -2.55 8.41
C THR A 341 -16.97 -1.89 9.41
N ASP A 342 -15.67 -1.81 9.12
CA ASP A 342 -14.67 -1.17 9.98
C ASP A 342 -15.01 0.32 10.18
N ALA A 343 -15.43 0.98 9.10
CA ALA A 343 -15.86 2.37 9.12
C ALA A 343 -17.17 2.58 9.91
N ILE A 344 -18.15 1.68 9.76
CA ILE A 344 -19.42 1.73 10.49
C ILE A 344 -19.19 1.52 12.00
N GLU A 345 -18.32 0.57 12.35
CA GLU A 345 -17.94 0.32 13.75
C GLU A 345 -17.23 1.52 14.37
N GLN A 346 -16.45 2.27 13.58
CA GLN A 346 -15.77 3.48 14.04
C GLN A 346 -16.75 4.64 14.30
N ASP A 347 -17.63 4.96 13.34
CA ASP A 347 -18.60 6.04 13.47
C ASP A 347 -19.76 5.90 12.49
N ARG A 348 -20.76 5.12 12.88
CA ARG A 348 -21.95 4.85 12.05
C ARG A 348 -22.69 6.11 11.62
N THR A 349 -22.93 7.05 12.53
CA THR A 349 -23.71 8.26 12.25
C THR A 349 -23.01 9.12 11.20
N TYR A 350 -21.69 9.28 11.31
CA TYR A 350 -20.92 10.03 10.33
C TYR A 350 -20.83 9.31 8.98
N VAL A 351 -20.67 7.97 8.99
CA VAL A 351 -20.68 7.17 7.76
C VAL A 351 -22.01 7.31 7.01
N GLU A 352 -23.15 7.20 7.71
CA GLU A 352 -24.48 7.37 7.12
C GLU A 352 -24.66 8.78 6.53
N TYR A 353 -24.25 9.81 7.28
CA TYR A 353 -24.27 11.21 6.82
C TYR A 353 -23.45 11.46 5.54
N ILE A 354 -22.21 10.97 5.48
CA ILE A 354 -21.38 11.11 4.27
C ILE A 354 -21.95 10.27 3.12
N ASN A 355 -22.46 9.08 3.40
CA ASN A 355 -23.07 8.21 2.41
C ASN A 355 -24.31 8.83 1.75
N GLU A 356 -25.12 9.61 2.47
CA GLU A 356 -26.22 10.38 1.87
C GLU A 356 -25.72 11.39 0.82
N LYS A 357 -24.63 12.10 1.12
CA LYS A 357 -23.99 13.02 0.16
C LYS A 357 -23.51 12.26 -1.09
N ILE A 358 -22.88 11.10 -0.91
CA ILE A 358 -22.40 10.24 -2.00
C ILE A 358 -23.58 9.75 -2.86
N ILE A 359 -24.69 9.35 -2.24
CA ILE A 359 -25.91 8.91 -2.94
C ILE A 359 -26.48 10.04 -3.81
N ALA A 360 -26.52 11.27 -3.29
CA ALA A 360 -26.98 12.43 -4.05
C ALA A 360 -26.15 12.65 -5.33
N VAL A 361 -24.82 12.58 -5.23
CA VAL A 361 -23.93 12.67 -6.39
C VAL A 361 -24.15 11.50 -7.37
N ASN A 362 -24.21 10.27 -6.87
CA ASN A 362 -24.36 9.09 -7.72
C ASN A 362 -25.71 9.07 -8.45
N ASN A 363 -26.78 9.59 -7.84
CA ASN A 363 -28.10 9.69 -8.47
C ASN A 363 -28.11 10.63 -9.68
N ILE A 364 -27.31 11.72 -9.65
CA ILE A 364 -27.11 12.58 -10.81
C ILE A 364 -26.33 11.84 -11.91
N LEU A 365 -25.24 11.16 -11.53
CA LEU A 365 -24.40 10.41 -12.47
C LEU A 365 -25.15 9.24 -13.14
N LYS A 366 -26.09 8.59 -12.43
CA LYS A 366 -26.96 7.54 -12.99
C LYS A 366 -27.75 8.01 -14.20
N LYS A 367 -28.23 9.25 -14.21
CA LYS A 367 -28.99 9.83 -15.35
C LYS A 367 -28.17 9.83 -16.66
N GLY A 368 -26.85 9.93 -16.54
CA GLY A 368 -25.92 9.87 -17.66
C GLY A 368 -25.24 8.52 -17.87
N ASN A 369 -25.72 7.42 -17.28
CA ASN A 369 -25.07 6.10 -17.30
C ASN A 369 -23.60 6.13 -16.82
N ARG A 370 -23.30 6.97 -15.83
CA ARG A 370 -21.94 7.21 -15.31
C ARG A 370 -21.82 6.92 -13.81
N ALA A 371 -22.76 6.14 -13.26
CA ALA A 371 -22.76 5.74 -11.86
C ALA A 371 -21.46 5.02 -11.46
N PHE A 372 -21.08 5.16 -10.19
CA PHE A 372 -19.97 4.43 -9.58
C PHE A 372 -20.46 3.37 -8.59
N GLY A 373 -19.60 2.37 -8.34
CA GLY A 373 -19.88 1.24 -7.46
C GLY A 373 -19.40 1.42 -6.02
N TYR A 374 -19.47 0.34 -5.25
CA TYR A 374 -19.17 0.34 -3.81
C TYR A 374 -17.74 0.76 -3.46
N ARG A 375 -16.74 0.40 -4.28
CA ARG A 375 -15.34 0.80 -4.06
C ARG A 375 -15.16 2.30 -3.93
N VAL A 376 -15.76 3.06 -4.86
CA VAL A 376 -15.69 4.52 -4.86
C VAL A 376 -16.38 5.10 -3.61
N ARG A 377 -17.54 4.55 -3.23
CA ARG A 377 -18.24 4.94 -2.00
C ARG A 377 -17.35 4.72 -0.77
N ASP A 378 -16.82 3.51 -0.62
CA ASP A 378 -16.05 3.11 0.57
C ASP A 378 -14.79 3.95 0.71
N GLU A 379 -14.06 4.18 -0.39
CA GLU A 379 -12.86 5.03 -0.35
C GLU A 379 -13.15 6.50 0.00
N ILE A 380 -14.27 7.08 -0.48
CA ILE A 380 -14.68 8.42 -0.06
C ILE A 380 -15.00 8.44 1.44
N ILE A 381 -15.70 7.41 1.95
CA ILE A 381 -16.02 7.30 3.37
C ILE A 381 -14.75 7.17 4.23
N PHE A 382 -13.82 6.31 3.83
CA PHE A 382 -12.54 6.13 4.51
C PHE A 382 -11.73 7.42 4.54
N TYR A 383 -11.63 8.14 3.41
CA TYR A 383 -10.98 9.45 3.34
C TYR A 383 -11.60 10.44 4.32
N MET A 384 -12.94 10.54 4.35
CA MET A 384 -13.65 11.46 5.23
C MET A 384 -13.51 11.12 6.71
N LEU A 385 -13.46 9.82 7.05
CA LEU A 385 -13.21 9.34 8.41
C LEU A 385 -11.76 9.61 8.84
N GLU A 386 -10.78 9.31 8.00
CA GLU A 386 -9.37 9.60 8.28
C GLU A 386 -9.15 11.11 8.48
N ASN A 387 -9.81 11.96 7.68
CA ASN A 387 -9.79 13.41 7.91
C ASN A 387 -10.43 13.80 9.24
N LYS A 388 -11.60 13.22 9.58
CA LYS A 388 -12.28 13.51 10.85
C LYS A 388 -11.43 13.13 12.06
N ILE A 389 -10.78 11.97 12.02
CA ILE A 389 -9.92 11.46 13.11
C ILE A 389 -8.67 12.32 13.27
N SER A 390 -8.06 12.71 12.15
CA SER A 390 -6.79 13.46 12.14
C SER A 390 -6.96 14.98 12.29
N GLY A 391 -8.11 15.54 11.93
CA GLY A 391 -8.38 16.99 11.98
C GLY A 391 -7.50 17.83 11.04
N ILE A 392 -6.97 17.22 9.97
CA ILE A 392 -5.99 17.88 9.09
C ILE A 392 -6.64 18.92 8.17
N ILE A 393 -7.81 18.61 7.60
CA ILE A 393 -8.61 19.59 6.86
C ILE A 393 -9.80 19.97 7.74
N GLU A 394 -9.76 21.17 8.31
CA GLU A 394 -10.76 21.67 9.27
C GLU A 394 -12.15 21.78 8.65
N ASN A 395 -12.21 22.27 7.41
CA ASN A 395 -13.47 22.41 6.71
C ASN A 395 -13.87 21.07 6.07
N GLU A 396 -14.87 20.40 6.66
CA GLU A 396 -15.40 19.14 6.16
C GLU A 396 -15.86 19.23 4.69
N ASN A 397 -16.44 20.36 4.27
CA ASN A 397 -16.83 20.53 2.87
C ASN A 397 -15.62 20.58 1.95
N ALA A 398 -14.50 21.16 2.39
CA ALA A 398 -13.26 21.15 1.62
C ALA A 398 -12.66 19.74 1.52
N ALA A 399 -12.69 18.96 2.61
CA ALA A 399 -12.27 17.55 2.57
C ALA A 399 -13.14 16.72 1.62
N PHE A 400 -14.47 16.90 1.66
CA PHE A 400 -15.37 16.20 0.75
C PHE A 400 -15.19 16.65 -0.71
N ASP A 401 -14.91 17.93 -0.94
CA ASP A 401 -14.56 18.49 -2.25
C ASP A 401 -13.30 17.81 -2.83
N TYR A 402 -12.26 17.62 -2.01
CA TYR A 402 -11.09 16.85 -2.39
C TYR A 402 -11.41 15.39 -2.73
N ALA A 403 -12.28 14.74 -1.96
CA ALA A 403 -12.69 13.35 -2.26
C ALA A 403 -13.45 13.24 -3.59
N ILE A 404 -14.33 14.20 -3.90
CA ILE A 404 -15.05 14.29 -5.19
C ILE A 404 -14.05 14.47 -6.35
N MET A 405 -13.11 15.42 -6.20
CA MET A 405 -12.06 15.69 -7.18
C MET A 405 -11.20 14.46 -7.47
N GLN A 406 -10.97 13.61 -6.48
CA GLN A 406 -10.11 12.43 -6.62
C GLN A 406 -10.82 11.20 -7.17
N LYS A 407 -12.04 10.92 -6.70
CA LYS A 407 -12.70 9.64 -6.97
C LYS A 407 -13.83 9.73 -8.00
N ILE A 408 -14.43 10.90 -8.16
CA ILE A 408 -15.64 11.06 -8.98
C ILE A 408 -15.30 11.72 -10.31
N LEU A 409 -14.80 12.96 -10.28
CA LEU A 409 -14.60 13.75 -11.50
C LEU A 409 -13.65 13.12 -12.54
N PRO A 410 -12.53 12.46 -12.18
CA PRO A 410 -11.61 11.87 -13.15
C PRO A 410 -12.27 10.77 -14.00
N SER A 411 -13.33 10.14 -13.49
CA SER A 411 -14.08 9.08 -14.18
C SER A 411 -15.11 9.63 -15.18
N ILE A 412 -15.46 10.91 -15.08
CA ILE A 412 -16.49 11.55 -15.90
C ILE A 412 -15.84 12.04 -17.20
N LYS A 413 -16.08 11.29 -18.28
CA LYS A 413 -15.64 11.63 -19.64
C LYS A 413 -16.83 11.57 -20.61
N GLY A 414 -16.76 12.35 -21.67
CA GLY A 414 -17.78 12.40 -22.72
C GLY A 414 -17.80 13.74 -23.45
N LYS A 415 -18.46 13.76 -24.61
CA LYS A 415 -18.75 14.98 -25.38
C LYS A 415 -20.23 15.07 -25.77
N ASP A 416 -21.06 14.16 -25.26
CA ASP A 416 -22.47 14.05 -25.61
C ASP A 416 -23.35 15.02 -24.81
N SER A 417 -24.52 15.39 -25.33
CA SER A 417 -25.41 16.34 -24.64
C SER A 417 -25.80 15.86 -23.24
N LYS A 418 -25.92 14.55 -23.01
CA LYS A 418 -26.19 13.97 -21.67
C LYS A 418 -25.05 14.27 -20.69
N PHE A 419 -23.80 14.26 -21.13
CA PHE A 419 -22.65 14.61 -20.31
C PHE A 419 -22.74 16.07 -19.83
N LYS A 420 -23.07 17.00 -20.73
CA LYS A 420 -23.28 18.41 -20.36
C LYS A 420 -24.38 18.59 -19.31
N TYR A 421 -25.53 17.92 -19.47
CA TYR A 421 -26.62 18.00 -18.48
C TYR A 421 -26.21 17.45 -17.10
N VAL A 422 -25.46 16.34 -17.08
CA VAL A 422 -24.92 15.78 -15.83
C VAL A 422 -23.97 16.77 -15.15
N LEU A 423 -23.08 17.41 -15.91
CA LEU A 423 -22.17 18.43 -15.36
C LEU A 423 -22.92 19.63 -14.79
N ILE A 424 -23.96 20.12 -15.48
CA ILE A 424 -24.81 21.21 -14.98
C ILE A 424 -25.51 20.81 -13.67
N GLU A 425 -26.11 19.62 -13.60
CA GLU A 425 -26.76 19.15 -12.37
C GLU A 425 -25.77 18.98 -11.21
N LEU A 426 -24.57 18.45 -11.48
CA LEU A 426 -23.51 18.34 -10.47
C LEU A 426 -23.04 19.73 -9.99
N TYR A 427 -22.84 20.66 -10.92
CA TYR A 427 -22.48 22.04 -10.57
C TYR A 427 -23.53 22.64 -9.63
N ASN A 428 -24.82 22.47 -9.94
CA ASN A 428 -25.91 22.99 -9.12
C ASN A 428 -25.99 22.31 -7.74
N LEU A 429 -25.67 21.02 -7.65
CA LEU A 429 -25.54 20.33 -6.36
C LEU A 429 -24.38 20.92 -5.52
N PHE A 430 -23.27 21.26 -6.18
CA PHE A 430 -22.07 21.79 -5.53
C PHE A 430 -22.18 23.29 -5.23
N ASN A 431 -23.02 24.01 -5.97
CA ASN A 431 -23.27 25.45 -5.86
C ASN A 431 -24.77 25.75 -5.77
N PRO A 432 -25.44 25.41 -4.65
CA PRO A 432 -26.89 25.55 -4.52
C PRO A 432 -27.37 27.01 -4.54
N THR A 433 -26.49 27.97 -4.24
CA THR A 433 -26.82 29.41 -4.17
C THR A 433 -26.72 30.11 -5.52
N ARG A 434 -25.96 29.56 -6.47
CA ARG A 434 -25.72 30.13 -7.81
C ARG A 434 -25.82 29.04 -8.86
N GLN A 435 -27.05 28.59 -9.10
CA GLN A 435 -27.31 27.54 -10.09
C GLN A 435 -27.21 28.07 -11.52
N ILE A 436 -26.77 27.20 -12.43
CA ILE A 436 -26.70 27.42 -13.87
C ILE A 436 -27.76 26.57 -14.58
N SER A 437 -28.13 26.97 -15.81
CA SER A 437 -29.11 26.26 -16.63
C SER A 437 -28.62 26.15 -18.07
N ALA A 438 -28.96 25.06 -18.75
CA ALA A 438 -28.59 24.87 -20.17
C ALA A 438 -29.16 25.94 -21.11
N ALA A 439 -30.15 26.73 -20.66
CA ALA A 439 -30.77 27.83 -21.39
C ALA A 439 -30.06 29.18 -21.22
N SER A 440 -29.12 29.32 -20.26
CA SER A 440 -28.34 30.54 -20.03
C SER A 440 -26.92 30.41 -20.60
N ASN A 441 -26.09 31.44 -20.41
CA ASN A 441 -24.66 31.36 -20.69
C ASN A 441 -23.93 30.56 -19.59
N TYR A 442 -24.29 29.28 -19.46
CA TYR A 442 -23.92 28.40 -18.35
C TYR A 442 -22.41 28.24 -18.17
N ALA A 443 -21.63 28.35 -19.25
CA ALA A 443 -20.18 28.24 -19.25
C ALA A 443 -19.55 29.40 -18.46
N ASP A 444 -19.84 30.63 -18.89
CA ASP A 444 -19.34 31.85 -18.25
C ASP A 444 -19.89 32.02 -16.83
N ASP A 445 -21.18 31.68 -16.62
CA ASP A 445 -21.80 31.71 -15.30
C ASP A 445 -21.12 30.71 -14.35
N ALA A 446 -20.80 29.49 -14.83
CA ALA A 446 -20.14 28.48 -14.03
C ALA A 446 -18.76 28.93 -13.55
N GLU A 447 -17.97 29.54 -14.45
CA GLU A 447 -16.64 30.06 -14.12
C GLU A 447 -16.74 31.23 -13.13
N ARG A 448 -17.63 32.18 -13.38
CA ARG A 448 -17.82 33.35 -12.52
C ARG A 448 -18.26 33.00 -11.10
N PHE A 449 -19.12 31.99 -10.95
CA PHE A 449 -19.72 31.66 -9.66
C PHE A 449 -19.03 30.50 -8.91
N ALA A 450 -18.01 29.86 -9.50
CA ALA A 450 -17.37 28.68 -8.91
C ALA A 450 -16.78 28.94 -7.51
N ASP A 451 -16.27 30.15 -7.25
CA ASP A 451 -15.65 30.53 -5.98
C ASP A 451 -16.63 30.63 -4.81
N TYR A 452 -17.93 30.76 -5.12
CA TYR A 452 -19.02 30.82 -4.15
C TYR A 452 -19.63 29.45 -3.85
N ALA A 453 -19.20 28.40 -4.55
CA ALA A 453 -19.71 27.06 -4.37
C ALA A 453 -19.37 26.49 -2.98
N ARG A 454 -20.21 25.56 -2.51
CA ARG A 454 -19.92 24.76 -1.31
C ARG A 454 -18.68 23.90 -1.51
N TYR A 455 -18.51 23.35 -2.72
CA TYR A 455 -17.37 22.57 -3.16
C TYR A 455 -16.66 23.32 -4.30
N LYS A 456 -15.76 24.23 -3.94
CA LYS A 456 -15.13 25.20 -4.85
C LYS A 456 -14.27 24.54 -5.92
N LYS A 457 -13.43 23.57 -5.54
CA LYS A 457 -12.51 22.89 -6.48
C LYS A 457 -13.30 22.08 -7.50
N SER A 458 -14.29 21.31 -7.04
CA SER A 458 -15.19 20.55 -7.91
C SER A 458 -16.00 21.45 -8.84
N ALA A 459 -16.52 22.57 -8.35
CA ALA A 459 -17.26 23.53 -9.18
C ALA A 459 -16.37 24.17 -10.25
N ARG A 460 -15.15 24.59 -9.90
CA ARG A 460 -14.16 25.11 -10.87
C ARG A 460 -13.82 24.06 -11.92
N LYS A 461 -13.59 22.81 -11.50
CA LYS A 461 -13.26 21.72 -12.42
C LYS A 461 -14.41 21.43 -13.38
N ILE A 462 -15.65 21.44 -12.89
CA ILE A 462 -16.82 21.28 -13.75
C ILE A 462 -16.94 22.45 -14.74
N ALA A 463 -16.67 23.69 -14.32
CA ALA A 463 -16.66 24.84 -15.22
C ALA A 463 -15.63 24.66 -16.35
N GLU A 464 -14.40 24.22 -16.03
CA GLU A 464 -13.38 23.88 -17.04
C GLU A 464 -13.86 22.78 -18.00
N MET A 465 -14.57 21.77 -17.49
CA MET A 465 -15.10 20.66 -18.29
C MET A 465 -16.29 21.08 -19.18
N LEU A 466 -17.05 22.11 -18.79
CA LEU A 466 -18.16 22.67 -19.58
C LEU A 466 -17.67 23.57 -20.71
N ASN A 467 -16.47 24.14 -20.57
CA ASN A 467 -15.82 25.00 -21.57
C ASN A 467 -15.05 24.21 -22.66
N ARG A 468 -14.82 22.91 -22.45
CA ARG A 468 -14.18 21.99 -23.42
C ARG A 468 -15.23 21.24 -24.23
#